data_AF-A0A2S9YUE2-F1
#
_entry.id   AF-A0A2S9YUE2-F1
#
_cell.length_a   1.000
_cell.length_b   1.000
_cell.length_c   1.000
_cell.angle_alpha   90.00
_cell.angle_beta   90.00
_cell.angle_gamma   90.00
#
_symmetry.space_group_name_H-M   'P 1'
#
loop_
_entity.id
_entity.type
_entity.pdbx_description
1 polymer ?
#
loop_
_entity_poly.entity_id
_entity_poly.type
_entity_poly.pdbx_seq_one_letter_code
_entity_poly.pdbx_strand_id
1 'polypeptide(L)'
;MDTQTDQIIEAARTLAESKGVEHLTMNAVARHAGISRATLYRRFASKEALLEQLRADGVELGTPASARQRILEAMQHRVGVQGDLNVTIEDIAQVAGVSVMSVYRSFGDRDALMATFLDQISPREGAGQRIASGKPIEEVLGYIARTAISLAERSPGLLLAAMTDSSAAASLRRLRDSNRSTRKLLSAYFKAASARGQLIEVHPNVLVSYWLAMTLAEPVFLRRLEPDAKIDIDASAKRVVSAFLAAFGATP
;
A
#
# COMPACT_ATOMS: atom_id res chain seq x y z
N MET A 1 -19.17 39.95 -8.79
CA MET A 1 -18.21 38.89 -8.44
C MET A 1 -16.87 39.55 -8.20
N ASP A 2 -16.19 39.19 -7.11
CA ASP A 2 -14.88 39.74 -6.77
C ASP A 2 -13.80 38.91 -7.47
N THR A 3 -13.35 39.39 -8.63
CA THR A 3 -12.39 38.74 -9.52
C THR A 3 -11.12 38.26 -8.79
N GLN A 4 -10.73 38.95 -7.72
CA GLN A 4 -9.54 38.60 -6.95
C GLN A 4 -9.77 37.42 -5.99
N THR A 5 -10.97 37.29 -5.42
CA THR A 5 -11.34 36.12 -4.63
C THR A 5 -11.41 34.88 -5.51
N ASP A 6 -12.01 35.01 -6.69
CA ASP A 6 -12.11 33.91 -7.66
C ASP A 6 -10.72 33.43 -8.08
N GLN A 7 -9.77 34.35 -8.33
CA GLN A 7 -8.37 34.00 -8.60
C GLN A 7 -7.68 33.24 -7.45
N ILE A 8 -7.92 33.65 -6.19
CA ILE A 8 -7.34 32.98 -5.02
C ILE A 8 -7.91 31.58 -4.89
N ILE A 9 -9.22 31.43 -5.04
CA ILE A 9 -9.92 30.15 -4.93
C ILE A 9 -9.46 29.21 -6.05
N GLU A 10 -9.38 29.68 -7.29
CA GLU A 10 -8.91 28.85 -8.41
C GLU A 10 -7.46 28.41 -8.24
N ALA A 11 -6.59 29.31 -7.77
CA ALA A 11 -5.21 28.96 -7.48
C ALA A 11 -5.09 27.92 -6.34
N ALA A 12 -5.92 28.06 -5.30
CA ALA A 12 -5.95 27.13 -4.18
C ALA A 12 -6.54 25.77 -4.58
N ARG A 13 -7.60 25.74 -5.40
CA ARG A 13 -8.17 24.53 -6.02
C ARG A 13 -7.13 23.78 -6.83
N THR A 14 -6.47 24.46 -7.76
CA THR A 14 -5.42 23.87 -8.60
C THR A 14 -4.29 23.25 -7.76
N LEU A 15 -3.86 23.94 -6.68
CA LEU A 15 -2.83 23.41 -5.78
C LEU A 15 -3.32 22.20 -4.97
N ALA A 16 -4.57 22.23 -4.49
CA ALA A 16 -5.15 21.11 -3.74
C ALA A 16 -5.30 19.86 -4.60
N GLU A 17 -5.78 20.00 -5.83
CA GLU A 17 -5.99 18.89 -6.76
C GLU A 17 -4.67 18.30 -7.27
N SER A 18 -3.67 19.15 -7.52
CA SER A 18 -2.37 18.69 -8.07
C SER A 18 -1.39 18.18 -7.01
N LYS A 19 -1.44 18.71 -5.79
CA LYS A 19 -0.42 18.45 -4.75
C LYS A 19 -0.98 18.06 -3.40
N GLY A 20 -2.29 17.99 -3.23
CA GLY A 20 -2.90 17.70 -1.93
C GLY A 20 -2.99 18.90 -0.98
N VAL A 21 -3.90 18.80 -0.02
CA VAL A 21 -4.26 19.86 0.94
C VAL A 21 -3.12 20.15 1.93
N GLU A 22 -2.30 19.16 2.23
CA GLU A 22 -1.12 19.25 3.08
C GLU A 22 -0.06 20.20 2.51
N HIS A 23 0.06 20.27 1.18
CA HIS A 23 0.99 21.16 0.49
C HIS A 23 0.43 22.55 0.20
N LEU A 24 -0.86 22.77 0.46
CA LEU A 24 -1.52 24.05 0.32
C LEU A 24 -1.09 25.00 1.46
N THR A 25 -0.22 25.95 1.17
CA THR A 25 0.21 26.99 2.14
C THR A 25 -0.21 28.37 1.65
N MET A 26 -0.44 29.31 2.57
CA MET A 26 -0.75 30.70 2.20
C MET A 26 0.31 31.29 1.26
N ASN A 27 1.59 30.96 1.46
CA ASN A 27 2.67 31.39 0.57
C ASN A 27 2.57 30.77 -0.82
N ALA A 28 2.28 29.46 -0.91
CA ALA A 28 2.15 28.77 -2.19
C ALA A 28 0.95 29.29 -2.99
N VAL A 29 -0.18 29.50 -2.31
CA VAL A 29 -1.40 30.06 -2.92
C VAL A 29 -1.15 31.48 -3.42
N ALA A 30 -0.59 32.37 -2.60
CA ALA A 30 -0.30 33.75 -3.01
C ALA A 30 0.63 33.80 -4.25
N ARG A 31 1.66 32.94 -4.27
CA ARG A 31 2.58 32.83 -5.40
C ARG A 31 1.87 32.31 -6.66
N HIS A 32 1.04 31.29 -6.52
CA HIS A 32 0.33 30.69 -7.65
C HIS A 32 -0.76 31.61 -8.22
N ALA A 33 -1.44 32.38 -7.36
CA ALA A 33 -2.41 33.40 -7.74
C ALA A 33 -1.76 34.71 -8.25
N GLY A 34 -0.42 34.85 -8.19
CA GLY A 34 0.27 36.06 -8.64
C GLY A 34 0.02 37.30 -7.75
N ILE A 35 -0.32 37.10 -6.47
CA ILE A 35 -0.63 38.18 -5.53
C ILE A 35 0.33 38.24 -4.33
N SER A 36 0.30 39.37 -3.62
CA SER A 36 1.05 39.50 -2.37
C SER A 36 0.40 38.68 -1.24
N ARG A 37 1.22 38.24 -0.28
CA ARG A 37 0.73 37.55 0.93
C ARG A 37 -0.21 38.43 1.76
N ALA A 38 0.08 39.72 1.87
CA ALA A 38 -0.77 40.67 2.58
C ALA A 38 -2.15 40.78 1.93
N THR A 39 -2.21 40.74 0.60
CA THR A 39 -3.47 40.70 -0.16
C THR A 39 -4.25 39.41 0.12
N LEU A 40 -3.58 38.26 0.13
CA LEU A 40 -4.21 36.99 0.48
C LEU A 40 -4.77 37.01 1.91
N TYR A 41 -3.97 37.42 2.90
CA TYR A 41 -4.40 37.44 4.31
C TYR A 41 -5.54 38.43 4.60
N ARG A 42 -5.65 39.50 3.82
CA ARG A 42 -6.76 40.45 3.91
C ARG A 42 -8.08 39.84 3.44
N ARG A 43 -8.04 38.84 2.55
CA ARG A 43 -9.24 38.14 2.06
C ARG A 43 -9.54 36.87 2.86
N PHE A 44 -8.50 36.12 3.20
CA PHE A 44 -8.59 34.90 3.99
C PHE A 44 -7.63 35.00 5.17
N ALA A 45 -8.19 35.20 6.38
CA ALA A 45 -7.41 35.41 7.59
C ALA A 45 -6.52 34.21 7.97
N SER A 46 -6.87 33.01 7.50
CA SER A 46 -6.12 31.78 7.74
C SER A 46 -6.22 30.80 6.57
N LYS A 47 -5.36 29.77 6.59
CA LYS A 47 -5.47 28.62 5.68
C LYS A 47 -6.82 27.93 5.88
N GLU A 48 -7.29 27.82 7.11
CA GLU A 48 -8.56 27.17 7.47
C GLU A 48 -9.74 27.92 6.86
N ALA A 49 -9.74 29.26 6.88
CA ALA A 49 -10.79 30.07 6.24
C ALA A 49 -10.81 29.87 4.71
N LEU A 50 -9.64 29.75 4.08
CA LEU A 50 -9.53 29.45 2.65
C LEU A 50 -10.03 28.02 2.33
N LEU A 51 -9.68 27.04 3.16
CA LEU A 51 -10.16 25.67 2.99
C LEU A 51 -11.67 25.56 3.19
N GLU A 52 -12.25 26.30 4.13
CA GLU A 52 -13.70 26.32 4.33
C GLU A 52 -14.44 26.89 3.12
N GLN A 53 -13.91 27.96 2.52
CA GLN A 53 -14.47 28.50 1.29
C GLN A 53 -14.38 27.52 0.13
N LEU A 54 -13.24 26.82 -0.03
CA LEU A 54 -13.09 25.78 -1.06
C LEU A 54 -14.11 24.65 -0.89
N ARG A 55 -14.40 24.22 0.35
CA ARG A 55 -15.46 23.22 0.61
C ARG A 55 -16.84 23.75 0.25
N ALA A 56 -17.14 24.99 0.60
CA ALA A 56 -18.40 25.65 0.25
C ALA A 56 -18.58 25.73 -1.28
N ASP A 57 -17.49 25.89 -2.03
CA ASP A 57 -17.46 25.91 -3.49
C ASP A 57 -17.38 24.50 -4.13
N GLY A 58 -17.68 23.46 -3.34
CA GLY A 58 -17.79 22.07 -3.81
C GLY A 58 -16.46 21.39 -4.13
N VAL A 59 -15.32 21.93 -3.69
CA VAL A 59 -14.03 21.25 -3.81
C VAL A 59 -13.98 20.11 -2.79
N GLU A 60 -13.85 18.88 -3.27
CA GLU A 60 -13.55 17.72 -2.41
C GLU A 60 -12.12 17.82 -1.87
N LEU A 61 -11.97 18.56 -0.78
CA LEU A 61 -10.73 18.64 -0.03
C LEU A 61 -10.63 17.41 0.87
N GLY A 62 -9.84 16.42 0.46
CA GLY A 62 -9.51 15.28 1.32
C GLY A 62 -9.02 15.74 2.69
N THR A 63 -9.29 14.97 3.74
CA THR A 63 -8.68 15.23 5.06
C THR A 63 -7.16 15.13 4.94
N PRO A 64 -6.39 16.11 5.47
CA PRO A 64 -4.94 16.02 5.45
C PRO A 64 -4.48 14.67 6.00
N ALA A 65 -3.65 13.96 5.25
CA ALA A 65 -3.13 12.67 5.69
C ALA A 65 -2.48 12.83 7.07
N SER A 66 -2.87 11.97 8.01
CA SER A 66 -2.27 11.97 9.34
C SER A 66 -0.75 11.81 9.23
N ALA A 67 0.01 12.31 10.23
CA ALA A 67 1.47 12.12 10.24
C ALA A 67 1.83 10.63 10.06
N ARG A 68 1.07 9.74 10.69
CA ARG A 68 1.19 8.29 10.54
C ARG A 68 1.08 7.84 9.07
N GLN A 69 0.06 8.32 8.35
CA GLN A 69 -0.17 7.97 6.95
C GLN A 69 0.95 8.49 6.04
N ARG A 70 1.35 9.75 6.18
CA ARG A 70 2.46 10.33 5.40
C ARG A 70 3.77 9.59 5.60
N ILE A 71 4.03 9.10 6.82
CA ILE A 71 5.21 8.27 7.11
C ILE A 71 5.15 6.94 6.36
N LEU A 72 3.99 6.28 6.29
CA LEU A 72 3.83 5.01 5.58
C LEU A 72 3.93 5.18 4.06
N GLU A 73 3.44 6.30 3.52
CA GLU A 73 3.62 6.69 2.12
C GLU A 73 5.09 6.98 1.80
N ALA A 74 5.79 7.69 2.68
CA ALA A 74 7.23 7.92 2.55
C ALA A 74 8.03 6.61 2.58
N MET A 75 7.65 5.66 3.45
CA MET A 75 8.20 4.30 3.45
C MET A 75 8.00 3.63 2.09
N GLN A 76 6.76 3.64 1.58
CA GLN A 76 6.45 3.04 0.28
C GLN A 76 7.30 3.64 -0.85
N HIS A 77 7.44 4.98 -0.86
CA HIS A 77 8.25 5.68 -1.85
C HIS A 77 9.74 5.32 -1.75
N ARG A 78 10.30 5.25 -0.52
CA ARG A 78 11.73 4.95 -0.32
C ARG A 78 12.09 3.50 -0.62
N VAL A 79 11.20 2.56 -0.30
CA VAL A 79 11.41 1.14 -0.62
C VAL A 79 11.42 0.91 -2.13
N GLY A 80 10.56 1.65 -2.85
CA GLY A 80 10.58 1.71 -4.31
C GLY A 80 10.46 0.35 -5.00
N VAL A 81 10.86 0.31 -6.27
CA VAL A 81 10.79 -0.90 -7.11
C VAL A 81 11.78 -1.98 -6.66
N GLN A 82 12.96 -1.55 -6.18
CA GLN A 82 14.03 -2.46 -5.77
C GLN A 82 13.74 -3.19 -4.45
N GLY A 83 12.79 -2.69 -3.65
CA GLY A 83 12.42 -3.32 -2.38
C GLY A 83 13.47 -3.14 -1.29
N ASP A 84 14.28 -2.09 -1.37
CA ASP A 84 15.33 -1.85 -0.38
C ASP A 84 14.70 -1.38 0.95
N LEU A 85 14.93 -2.17 1.99
CA LEU A 85 14.44 -1.89 3.34
C LEU A 85 15.49 -1.20 4.22
N ASN A 86 16.64 -0.84 3.66
CA ASN A 86 17.67 -0.07 4.34
C ASN A 86 17.31 1.42 4.40
N VAL A 87 16.22 1.73 5.11
CA VAL A 87 15.73 3.08 5.33
C VAL A 87 16.02 3.56 6.74
N THR A 88 16.36 4.85 6.89
CA THR A 88 16.57 5.53 8.17
C THR A 88 15.32 6.29 8.59
N ILE A 89 15.16 6.56 9.89
CA ILE A 89 14.02 7.34 10.38
C ILE A 89 14.10 8.79 9.91
N GLU A 90 15.32 9.32 9.81
CA GLU A 90 15.65 10.66 9.34
C GLU A 90 15.20 10.85 7.88
N ASP A 91 15.57 9.92 6.99
CA ASP A 91 15.17 9.96 5.58
C ASP A 91 13.65 9.93 5.43
N ILE A 92 13.00 9.05 6.20
CA ILE A 92 11.54 8.88 6.15
C ILE A 92 10.83 10.12 6.69
N ALA A 93 11.32 10.70 7.79
CA ALA A 93 10.78 11.93 8.35
C ALA A 93 10.88 13.09 7.35
N GLN A 94 12.03 13.21 6.68
CA GLN A 94 12.24 14.22 5.64
C GLN A 94 11.28 14.05 4.46
N VAL A 95 11.16 12.85 3.90
CA VAL A 95 10.25 12.58 2.77
C VAL A 95 8.79 12.78 3.16
N ALA A 96 8.40 12.37 4.37
CA ALA A 96 7.04 12.54 4.88
C ALA A 96 6.72 14.00 5.26
N GLY A 97 7.71 14.90 5.34
CA GLY A 97 7.53 16.27 5.81
C GLY A 97 7.09 16.33 7.28
N VAL A 98 7.69 15.49 8.14
CA VAL A 98 7.43 15.45 9.60
C VAL A 98 8.74 15.54 10.38
N SER A 99 8.66 15.84 11.67
CA SER A 99 9.82 15.72 12.55
C SER A 99 10.12 14.24 12.87
N VAL A 100 11.38 13.91 13.13
CA VAL A 100 11.79 12.58 13.64
C VAL A 100 11.00 12.20 14.90
N MET A 101 10.75 13.16 15.80
CA MET A 101 9.91 12.95 16.99
C MET A 101 8.46 12.57 16.64
N SER A 102 7.91 13.09 15.53
CA SER A 102 6.58 12.69 15.06
C SER A 102 6.55 11.24 14.58
N VAL A 103 7.66 10.75 14.01
CA VAL A 103 7.82 9.34 13.64
C VAL A 103 7.82 8.45 14.87
N TYR A 104 8.69 8.74 15.84
CA TYR A 104 8.73 7.98 17.09
C TYR A 104 7.43 8.05 17.88
N ARG A 105 6.74 9.20 17.90
CA ARG A 105 5.41 9.30 18.52
C ARG A 105 4.36 8.43 17.82
N SER A 106 4.45 8.30 16.50
CA SER A 106 3.47 7.55 15.70
C SER A 106 3.70 6.04 15.77
N PHE A 107 4.96 5.59 15.88
CA PHE A 107 5.30 4.16 15.73
C PHE A 107 6.12 3.57 16.89
N GLY A 108 6.62 4.38 17.81
CA GLY A 108 7.47 3.94 18.92
C GLY A 108 8.93 3.81 18.52
N ASP A 109 9.24 2.89 17.60
CA ASP A 109 10.60 2.64 17.10
C ASP A 109 10.62 2.24 15.61
N ARG A 110 11.84 2.02 15.08
CA ARG A 110 12.06 1.65 13.68
C ARG A 110 11.48 0.27 13.34
N ASP A 111 11.60 -0.69 14.24
CA ASP A 111 11.12 -2.06 13.99
C ASP A 111 9.59 -2.11 13.97
N ALA A 112 8.92 -1.34 14.83
CA ALA A 112 7.47 -1.19 14.85
C ALA A 112 6.94 -0.43 13.62
N LEU A 113 7.65 0.61 13.14
CA LEU A 113 7.35 1.25 11.85
C LEU A 113 7.44 0.23 10.71
N MET A 114 8.55 -0.50 10.63
CA MET A 114 8.79 -1.50 9.60
C MET A 114 7.75 -2.62 9.62
N ALA A 115 7.42 -3.12 10.82
CA ALA A 115 6.39 -4.14 11.00
C ALA A 115 5.01 -3.64 10.56
N THR A 116 4.65 -2.39 10.91
CA THR A 116 3.40 -1.78 10.47
C THR A 116 3.34 -1.66 8.95
N PHE A 117 4.42 -1.14 8.34
CA PHE A 117 4.50 -0.99 6.89
C PHE A 117 4.35 -2.33 6.17
N LEU A 118 5.04 -3.36 6.65
CA LEU A 118 4.99 -4.69 6.05
C LEU A 118 3.64 -5.40 6.29
N ASP A 119 2.99 -5.18 7.44
CA ASP A 119 1.60 -5.64 7.67
C ASP A 119 0.62 -4.94 6.71
N GLN A 120 0.80 -3.64 6.43
CA GLN A 120 -0.08 -2.86 5.54
C GLN A 120 -0.03 -3.31 4.08
N ILE A 121 1.16 -3.64 3.57
CA ILE A 121 1.31 -4.06 2.16
C ILE A 121 1.09 -5.57 1.97
N SER A 122 1.03 -6.33 3.06
CA SER A 122 0.85 -7.77 3.06
C SER A 122 -0.64 -8.14 2.90
N PRO A 123 -0.96 -9.23 2.18
CA PRO A 123 -2.34 -9.74 2.13
C PRO A 123 -2.82 -10.33 3.46
N ARG A 124 -1.96 -10.47 4.48
CA ARG A 124 -2.27 -11.28 5.67
C ARG A 124 -3.52 -10.83 6.40
N GLU A 125 -3.64 -9.55 6.73
CA GLU A 125 -4.74 -9.06 7.56
C GLU A 125 -6.07 -9.21 6.82
N GLY A 126 -6.15 -8.71 5.58
CA GLY A 126 -7.37 -8.82 4.78
C GLY A 126 -7.73 -10.26 4.39
N ALA A 127 -6.75 -11.16 4.27
CA ALA A 127 -7.01 -12.59 4.09
C ALA A 127 -7.57 -13.21 5.38
N GLY A 128 -6.97 -12.90 6.53
CA GLY A 128 -7.44 -13.35 7.84
C GLY A 128 -8.88 -12.95 8.12
N GLN A 129 -9.25 -11.69 7.80
CA GLN A 129 -10.64 -11.21 7.94
C GLN A 129 -11.62 -12.01 7.07
N ARG A 130 -11.26 -12.29 5.82
CA ARG A 130 -12.11 -13.09 4.90
C ARG A 130 -12.25 -14.54 5.34
N ILE A 131 -11.15 -15.14 5.81
CA ILE A 131 -11.15 -16.50 6.38
C ILE A 131 -12.07 -16.55 7.61
N ALA A 132 -11.91 -15.60 8.54
CA ALA A 132 -12.73 -15.51 9.75
C ALA A 132 -14.22 -15.29 9.44
N SER A 133 -14.52 -14.58 8.35
CA SER A 133 -15.89 -14.33 7.89
C SER A 133 -16.47 -15.47 7.03
N GLY A 134 -15.76 -16.60 6.89
CA GLY A 134 -16.25 -17.77 6.16
C GLY A 134 -16.40 -17.55 4.65
N LYS A 135 -15.62 -16.63 4.06
CA LYS A 135 -15.68 -16.37 2.61
C LYS A 135 -15.28 -17.59 1.78
N PRO A 136 -15.84 -17.74 0.56
CA PRO A 136 -15.45 -18.82 -0.37
C PRO A 136 -13.93 -18.84 -0.63
N ILE A 137 -13.40 -20.03 -0.93
CA ILE A 137 -11.95 -20.22 -1.13
C ILE A 137 -11.44 -19.37 -2.30
N GLU A 138 -12.24 -19.23 -3.36
CA GLU A 138 -11.99 -18.38 -4.52
C GLU A 138 -11.84 -16.91 -4.13
N GLU A 139 -12.68 -16.42 -3.20
CA GLU A 139 -12.63 -15.03 -2.74
C GLU A 139 -11.39 -14.78 -1.88
N VAL A 140 -11.07 -15.72 -0.98
CA VAL A 140 -9.87 -15.64 -0.12
C VAL A 140 -8.61 -15.65 -0.97
N LEU A 141 -8.48 -16.65 -1.86
CA LEU A 141 -7.32 -16.80 -2.73
C LEU A 141 -7.21 -15.68 -3.76
N GLY A 142 -8.34 -15.23 -4.31
CA GLY A 142 -8.38 -14.09 -5.23
C GLY A 142 -7.94 -12.79 -4.58
N TYR A 143 -8.29 -12.55 -3.31
CA TYR A 143 -7.76 -11.40 -2.56
C TYR A 143 -6.23 -11.51 -2.38
N ILE A 144 -5.75 -12.66 -1.90
CA ILE A 144 -4.31 -12.88 -1.68
C ILE A 144 -3.51 -12.69 -2.97
N ALA A 145 -3.97 -13.28 -4.08
CA ALA A 145 -3.31 -13.17 -5.38
C ALA A 145 -3.26 -11.72 -5.86
N ARG A 146 -4.37 -10.98 -5.81
CA ARG A 146 -4.40 -9.57 -6.25
C ARG A 146 -3.46 -8.69 -5.46
N THR A 147 -3.44 -8.84 -4.13
CA THR A 147 -2.53 -8.07 -3.29
C THR A 147 -1.07 -8.43 -3.57
N ALA A 148 -0.75 -9.72 -3.73
CA ALA A 148 0.61 -10.16 -4.05
C ALA A 148 1.07 -9.67 -5.43
N ILE A 149 0.23 -9.78 -6.47
CA ILE A 149 0.52 -9.31 -7.83
C ILE A 149 0.64 -7.78 -7.84
N SER A 150 -0.23 -7.06 -7.14
CA SER A 150 -0.12 -5.59 -7.00
C SER A 150 1.19 -5.18 -6.33
N LEU A 151 1.64 -5.95 -5.34
CA LEU A 151 2.94 -5.73 -4.71
C LEU A 151 4.10 -6.04 -5.67
N ALA A 152 3.97 -7.10 -6.47
CA ALA A 152 4.94 -7.44 -7.51
C ALA A 152 5.10 -6.33 -8.55
N GLU A 153 3.99 -5.69 -8.96
CA GLU A 153 3.98 -4.59 -9.93
C GLU A 153 4.67 -3.33 -9.39
N ARG A 154 4.53 -3.07 -8.08
CA ARG A 154 5.07 -1.87 -7.42
C ARG A 154 6.50 -2.05 -6.92
N SER A 155 6.79 -3.22 -6.37
CA SER A 155 8.03 -3.54 -5.64
C SER A 155 8.40 -5.02 -5.83
N PRO A 156 8.77 -5.47 -7.05
CA PRO A 156 9.08 -6.87 -7.33
C PRO A 156 10.23 -7.40 -6.47
N GLY A 157 11.23 -6.57 -6.18
CA GLY A 157 12.35 -6.95 -5.31
C GLY A 157 11.92 -7.24 -3.87
N LEU A 158 10.93 -6.50 -3.35
CA LEU A 158 10.42 -6.70 -1.99
C LEU A 158 9.65 -8.02 -1.88
N LEU A 159 8.80 -8.31 -2.87
CA LEU A 159 8.06 -9.57 -2.92
C LEU A 159 9.02 -10.76 -3.03
N LEU A 160 10.03 -10.68 -3.90
CA LEU A 160 11.03 -11.73 -4.05
C LEU A 160 11.83 -11.94 -2.75
N ALA A 161 12.23 -10.85 -2.09
CA ALA A 161 12.95 -10.88 -0.82
C ALA A 161 12.11 -11.49 0.32
N ALA A 162 10.80 -11.24 0.34
CA ALA A 162 9.88 -11.84 1.30
C ALA A 162 9.67 -13.36 1.08
N MET A 163 10.01 -13.88 -0.11
CA MET A 163 9.67 -15.25 -0.52
C MET A 163 10.85 -16.22 -0.60
N THR A 164 12.06 -15.73 -0.90
CA THR A 164 13.21 -16.59 -1.28
C THR A 164 14.23 -16.82 -0.17
N ASP A 165 13.97 -16.44 1.06
CA ASP A 165 14.92 -16.47 2.20
C ASP A 165 16.23 -15.69 1.97
N SER A 166 16.41 -15.07 0.80
CA SER A 166 17.63 -14.38 0.35
C SER A 166 17.83 -12.98 0.94
N SER A 167 16.95 -12.52 1.84
CA SER A 167 17.04 -11.14 2.32
C SER A 167 18.18 -10.95 3.34
N ALA A 168 19.06 -9.98 3.07
CA ALA A 168 20.03 -9.48 4.03
C ALA A 168 19.37 -8.66 5.16
N ALA A 169 18.14 -8.17 4.95
CA ALA A 169 17.43 -7.33 5.91
C ALA A 169 16.86 -8.14 7.09
N ALA A 170 17.42 -7.94 8.28
CA ALA A 170 16.98 -8.59 9.53
C ALA A 170 15.48 -8.43 9.80
N SER A 171 14.87 -7.31 9.39
CA SER A 171 13.44 -7.05 9.59
C SER A 171 12.53 -7.99 8.79
N LEU A 172 12.89 -8.36 7.55
CA LEU A 172 12.14 -9.35 6.77
C LEU A 172 12.25 -10.74 7.37
N ARG A 173 13.45 -11.12 7.86
CA ARG A 173 13.65 -12.38 8.56
C ARG A 173 12.76 -12.45 9.80
N ARG A 174 12.78 -11.42 10.66
CA ARG A 174 11.92 -11.35 11.85
C ARG A 174 10.44 -11.46 11.51
N LEU A 175 9.95 -10.78 10.47
CA LEU A 175 8.54 -10.86 10.09
C LEU A 175 8.14 -12.22 9.53
N ARG A 176 9.00 -12.83 8.71
CA ARG A 176 8.80 -14.20 8.22
C ARG A 176 8.76 -15.21 9.38
N ASP A 177 9.66 -15.05 10.34
CA ASP A 177 9.80 -15.97 11.48
C ASP A 177 8.71 -15.70 12.55
N SER A 178 8.10 -14.52 12.55
CA SER A 178 6.99 -14.16 13.43
C SER A 178 5.71 -14.97 13.18
N ASN A 179 4.77 -14.93 14.13
CA ASN A 179 3.42 -15.49 13.93
C ASN A 179 2.56 -14.68 12.92
N ARG A 180 3.08 -13.57 12.38
CA ARG A 180 2.40 -12.70 11.40
C ARG A 180 2.86 -12.96 9.96
N SER A 181 3.23 -14.18 9.62
CA SER A 181 3.66 -14.54 8.26
C SER A 181 2.49 -14.96 7.36
N THR A 182 2.40 -14.39 6.15
CA THR A 182 1.45 -14.83 5.10
C THR A 182 1.62 -16.30 4.76
N ARG A 183 2.84 -16.81 4.76
CA ARG A 183 3.15 -18.23 4.51
C ARG A 183 2.54 -19.13 5.59
N LYS A 184 2.65 -18.73 6.87
CA LYS A 184 2.03 -19.46 8.00
C LYS A 184 0.51 -19.43 7.91
N LEU A 185 -0.08 -18.27 7.58
CA LEU A 185 -1.53 -18.13 7.36
C LEU A 185 -2.02 -19.07 6.24
N LEU A 186 -1.36 -19.07 5.08
CA LEU A 186 -1.70 -19.95 3.96
C LEU A 186 -1.56 -21.43 4.34
N SER A 187 -0.48 -21.81 5.03
CA SER A 187 -0.26 -23.19 5.48
C SER A 187 -1.39 -23.66 6.41
N ALA A 188 -1.76 -22.84 7.40
CA ALA A 188 -2.87 -23.15 8.29
C ALA A 188 -4.22 -23.19 7.56
N TYR A 189 -4.45 -22.24 6.64
CA TYR A 189 -5.69 -22.17 5.86
C TYR A 189 -5.85 -23.37 4.94
N PHE A 190 -4.80 -23.76 4.20
CA PHE A 190 -4.81 -24.93 3.32
C PHE A 190 -4.98 -26.23 4.10
N LYS A 191 -4.32 -26.38 5.25
CA LYS A 191 -4.58 -27.52 6.15
C LYS A 191 -6.07 -27.64 6.52
N ALA A 192 -6.69 -26.51 6.88
CA ALA A 192 -8.10 -26.48 7.24
C ALA A 192 -9.02 -26.70 6.03
N ALA A 193 -8.66 -26.21 4.84
CA ALA A 193 -9.41 -26.42 3.61
C ALA A 193 -9.38 -27.89 3.16
N SER A 194 -8.22 -28.57 3.27
CA SER A 194 -8.13 -30.02 3.01
C SER A 194 -8.97 -30.82 4.00
N ALA A 195 -8.95 -30.48 5.29
CA ALA A 195 -9.78 -31.14 6.31
C ALA A 195 -11.29 -30.96 6.07
N ARG A 196 -11.71 -29.91 5.34
CA ARG A 196 -13.10 -29.67 4.93
C ARG A 196 -13.45 -30.28 3.56
N GLY A 197 -12.53 -31.00 2.94
CA GLY A 197 -12.73 -31.55 1.59
C GLY A 197 -12.85 -30.48 0.52
N GLN A 198 -12.27 -29.29 0.71
CA GLN A 198 -12.22 -28.25 -0.33
C GLN A 198 -10.96 -28.35 -1.20
N LEU A 199 -9.88 -28.90 -0.63
CA LEU A 199 -8.63 -29.18 -1.31
C LEU A 199 -8.26 -30.64 -1.11
N ILE A 200 -7.46 -31.21 -2.01
CA ILE A 200 -6.90 -32.54 -1.85
C ILE A 200 -6.03 -32.62 -0.58
N GLU A 201 -5.88 -33.83 -0.05
CA GLU A 201 -5.03 -34.07 1.13
C GLU A 201 -3.56 -34.23 0.70
N VAL A 202 -2.80 -33.15 0.88
CA VAL A 202 -1.35 -33.13 0.72
C VAL A 202 -0.73 -32.25 1.80
N HIS A 203 0.58 -32.38 2.01
CA HIS A 203 1.27 -31.58 3.01
C HIS A 203 1.06 -30.06 2.74
N PRO A 204 0.56 -29.25 3.70
CA PRO A 204 0.15 -27.86 3.44
C PRO A 204 1.26 -26.98 2.84
N ASN A 205 2.52 -27.18 3.25
CA ASN A 205 3.64 -26.42 2.67
C ASN A 205 3.89 -26.72 1.19
N VAL A 206 3.43 -27.85 0.66
CA VAL A 206 3.47 -28.16 -0.78
C VAL A 206 2.47 -27.26 -1.51
N LEU A 207 1.22 -27.20 -1.02
CA LEU A 207 0.19 -26.29 -1.55
C LEU A 207 0.65 -24.84 -1.51
N VAL A 208 1.27 -24.42 -0.40
CA VAL A 208 1.86 -23.08 -0.29
C VAL A 208 2.94 -22.86 -1.35
N SER A 209 3.85 -23.80 -1.57
CA SER A 209 4.90 -23.65 -2.57
C SER A 209 4.33 -23.52 -4.00
N TYR A 210 3.35 -24.34 -4.37
CA TYR A 210 2.67 -24.23 -5.67
C TYR A 210 1.90 -22.91 -5.81
N TRP A 211 1.13 -22.53 -4.78
CA TRP A 211 0.40 -21.26 -4.75
C TRP A 211 1.34 -20.07 -4.99
N LEU A 212 2.45 -20.03 -4.26
CA LEU A 212 3.45 -18.99 -4.38
C LEU A 212 4.11 -18.98 -5.77
N ALA A 213 4.48 -20.14 -6.30
CA ALA A 213 5.06 -20.25 -7.64
C ALA A 213 4.09 -19.74 -8.73
N MET A 214 2.82 -20.16 -8.68
CA MET A 214 1.79 -19.71 -9.62
C MET A 214 1.52 -18.21 -9.52
N THR A 215 1.47 -17.67 -8.29
CA THR A 215 1.22 -16.24 -8.06
C THR A 215 2.34 -15.36 -8.61
N LEU A 216 3.60 -15.85 -8.59
CA LEU A 216 4.76 -15.10 -9.09
C LEU A 216 5.01 -15.28 -10.58
N ALA A 217 4.54 -16.39 -11.17
CA ALA A 217 4.85 -16.78 -12.53
C ALA A 217 4.66 -15.63 -13.53
N GLU A 218 3.47 -15.03 -13.54
CA GLU A 218 3.15 -13.95 -14.45
C GLU A 218 3.85 -12.64 -14.06
N PRO A 219 3.70 -12.07 -12.85
CA PRO A 219 4.23 -10.74 -12.59
C PRO A 219 5.76 -10.63 -12.50
N VAL A 220 6.45 -11.71 -12.13
CA VAL A 220 7.91 -11.69 -11.97
C VAL A 220 8.62 -12.21 -13.22
N PHE A 221 8.19 -13.36 -13.75
CA PHE A 221 8.89 -13.95 -14.89
C PHE A 221 8.50 -13.32 -16.22
N LEU A 222 7.21 -12.98 -16.43
CA LEU A 222 6.81 -12.30 -17.67
C LEU A 222 7.53 -10.96 -17.80
N ARG A 223 7.58 -10.14 -16.75
CA ARG A 223 8.32 -8.86 -16.78
C ARG A 223 9.82 -9.02 -17.02
N ARG A 224 10.42 -10.14 -16.62
CA ARG A 224 11.83 -10.41 -16.91
C ARG A 224 12.06 -10.69 -18.39
N LEU A 225 11.07 -11.27 -19.07
CA LEU A 225 11.11 -11.57 -20.51
C LEU A 225 10.64 -10.37 -21.34
N GLU A 226 9.62 -9.66 -20.87
CA GLU A 226 8.93 -8.53 -21.51
C GLU A 226 8.76 -7.37 -20.51
N PRO A 227 9.77 -6.48 -20.39
CA PRO A 227 9.78 -5.42 -19.38
C PRO A 227 8.59 -4.46 -19.43
N ASP A 228 8.00 -4.25 -20.62
CA ASP A 228 6.89 -3.33 -20.86
C ASP A 228 5.51 -4.02 -20.84
N ALA A 229 5.46 -5.32 -20.55
CA ALA A 229 4.21 -6.07 -20.48
C ALA A 229 3.30 -5.50 -19.38
N LYS A 230 2.09 -5.09 -19.76
CA LYS A 230 1.05 -4.67 -18.82
C LYS A 230 0.38 -5.91 -18.23
N ILE A 231 0.45 -6.05 -16.91
CA ILE A 231 -0.22 -7.14 -16.21
C ILE A 231 -1.60 -6.68 -15.76
N ASP A 232 -2.64 -7.33 -16.29
CA ASP A 232 -4.00 -7.21 -15.76
C ASP A 232 -4.09 -8.00 -14.46
N ILE A 233 -3.98 -7.29 -13.34
CA ILE A 233 -3.93 -7.86 -11.99
C ILE A 233 -5.14 -8.75 -11.69
N ASP A 234 -6.35 -8.32 -12.11
CA ASP A 234 -7.57 -9.08 -11.86
C ASP A 234 -7.64 -10.34 -12.72
N ALA A 235 -7.26 -10.23 -14.00
CA ALA A 235 -7.23 -11.39 -14.89
C ALA A 235 -6.15 -12.41 -14.47
N SER A 236 -4.96 -11.93 -14.08
CA SER A 236 -3.88 -12.76 -13.55
C SER A 236 -4.29 -13.49 -12.27
N ALA A 237 -4.89 -12.77 -11.31
CA ALA A 237 -5.37 -13.39 -10.08
C ALA A 237 -6.42 -14.46 -10.34
N LYS A 238 -7.37 -14.22 -11.26
CA LYS A 238 -8.37 -15.22 -11.67
C LYS A 238 -7.72 -16.46 -12.28
N ARG A 239 -6.73 -16.30 -13.16
CA ARG A 239 -5.97 -17.42 -13.76
C ARG A 239 -5.26 -18.25 -12.69
N VAL A 240 -4.56 -17.59 -11.77
CA VAL A 240 -3.84 -18.26 -10.67
C VAL A 240 -4.79 -19.07 -9.78
N VAL A 241 -5.91 -18.47 -9.36
CA VAL A 241 -6.92 -19.17 -8.54
C VAL A 241 -7.52 -20.36 -9.30
N SER A 242 -7.89 -20.16 -10.57
CA SER A 242 -8.50 -21.22 -11.37
C SER A 242 -7.53 -22.38 -11.59
N ALA A 243 -6.27 -22.09 -11.92
CA ALA A 243 -5.24 -23.11 -12.11
C ALA A 243 -4.94 -23.87 -10.81
N PHE A 244 -4.87 -23.15 -9.67
CA PHE A 244 -4.63 -23.77 -8.38
C PHE A 244 -5.79 -24.69 -7.97
N LEU A 245 -7.03 -24.24 -8.09
CA LEU A 245 -8.21 -25.05 -7.73
C LEU A 245 -8.46 -26.18 -8.72
N ALA A 246 -8.13 -26.03 -9.99
CA ALA A 246 -8.18 -27.15 -10.94
C ALA A 246 -7.17 -28.25 -10.60
N ALA A 247 -5.99 -27.88 -10.08
CA ALA A 247 -4.94 -28.85 -9.72
C ALA A 247 -5.11 -29.45 -8.32
N PHE A 248 -5.62 -28.68 -7.36
CA PHE A 248 -5.62 -29.05 -5.94
C PHE A 248 -7.00 -28.99 -5.28
N GLY A 249 -8.04 -28.56 -5.98
CA GLY A 249 -9.42 -28.64 -5.50
C GLY A 249 -9.82 -30.10 -5.33
N ALA A 250 -10.56 -30.41 -4.27
CA ALA A 250 -11.16 -31.73 -4.15
C ALA A 250 -12.30 -31.87 -5.18
N THR A 251 -12.30 -32.96 -5.93
CA THR A 251 -13.43 -33.31 -6.80
C THR A 251 -14.67 -33.57 -5.92
N PRO A 252 -15.88 -33.15 -6.35
CA PRO A 252 -17.12 -33.47 -5.65
C PRO A 252 -17.33 -34.98 -5.42
#